data_AF-T2SHI2-F1
#
_entry.id   AF-T2SHI2-F1
#
_cell.length_a   1.000
_cell.length_b   1.000
_cell.length_c   1.000
_cell.angle_alpha   90.00
_cell.angle_beta   90.00
_cell.angle_gamma   90.00
#
_symmetry.space_group_name_H-M   'P 1'
#
loop_
_entity.id
_entity.type
_entity.pdbx_description
1 polymer ?
#
loop_
_entity_poly.entity_id
_entity_poly.type
_entity_poly.pdbx_seq_one_letter_code
_entity_poly.pdbx_strand_id
1 'polypeptide(L)' 'MKLLFLALVVSVSFNACAKRIIYHEVKVPIKCDIEIPSRPSEHLETLEYLRALLIYIEILENDLKFCTKKHNP' A
#
# COMPACT_ATOMS: atom_id res chain seq x y z
N MET A 1 -18.43 -47.89 25.00
CA MET A 1 -18.27 -47.53 23.57
C MET A 1 -19.00 -46.25 23.16
N LYS A 2 -20.29 -46.05 23.48
CA LYS A 2 -21.04 -44.82 23.10
C LYS A 2 -20.46 -43.50 23.63
N LEU A 3 -19.96 -43.48 24.88
CA LEU A 3 -19.39 -42.28 25.49
C LEU A 3 -18.06 -41.83 24.84
N LEU A 4 -17.25 -42.78 24.38
CA LEU A 4 -15.99 -42.49 23.67
C LEU A 4 -16.25 -41.84 22.31
N PHE A 5 -17.31 -42.29 21.62
CA PHE A 5 -17.74 -41.69 20.37
C PHE A 5 -18.22 -40.25 20.56
N LEU A 6 -18.99 -40.00 21.62
CA LEU A 6 -19.45 -38.66 21.98
C LEU A 6 -18.29 -37.71 22.31
N ALA A 7 -17.31 -38.19 23.10
CA ALA A 7 -16.12 -37.41 23.44
C ALA A 7 -15.27 -37.06 22.19
N LEU A 8 -15.19 -37.99 21.22
CA LEU A 8 -14.48 -37.78 19.96
C LEU A 8 -15.18 -36.74 19.06
N VAL A 9 -16.51 -36.79 18.99
CA VAL A 9 -17.29 -35.83 18.20
C VAL A 9 -17.17 -34.42 18.80
N VAL A 10 -17.21 -34.31 20.13
CA VAL A 10 -17.02 -33.05 20.84
C VAL A 10 -15.60 -32.52 20.63
N SER A 11 -14.56 -33.33 20.77
CA SER A 11 -13.18 -32.83 20.59
C SER A 11 -12.94 -32.30 19.16
N VAL A 12 -13.45 -32.97 18.12
CA VAL A 12 -13.27 -32.53 16.72
C VAL A 12 -14.06 -31.25 16.42
N SER A 13 -15.27 -31.10 16.95
CA SER A 13 -16.12 -29.91 16.71
C SER A 13 -15.56 -28.64 17.37
N PHE A 14 -14.90 -28.76 18.53
CA PHE A 14 -14.25 -27.61 19.18
C PHE A 14 -12.89 -27.22 18.59
N ASN A 15 -12.24 -28.08 17.78
CA ASN A 15 -10.99 -27.75 17.08
C ASN A 15 -11.20 -27.05 15.72
N ALA A 16 -12.44 -27.00 15.21
CA ALA A 16 -12.75 -26.43 13.90
C ALA A 16 -12.79 -24.88 13.85
N CYS A 17 -12.75 -24.20 15.01
CA CYS A 17 -12.77 -22.72 15.10
C CYS A 17 -11.38 -22.08 15.31
N ALA A 18 -10.31 -22.70 14.81
CA ALA A 18 -9.00 -22.07 14.83
C ALA A 18 -8.97 -20.86 13.88
N LYS A 19 -8.89 -19.65 14.44
CA LYS A 19 -8.82 -18.39 13.69
C LYS A 19 -7.54 -18.39 12.84
N ARG A 20 -7.69 -18.50 11.52
CA ARG A 20 -6.57 -18.42 10.57
C ARG A 20 -6.06 -16.97 10.54
N ILE A 21 -4.89 -16.72 11.11
CA ILE A 21 -4.23 -15.42 11.02
C ILE A 21 -3.58 -15.33 9.65
N ILE A 22 -4.21 -14.60 8.73
CA ILE A 22 -3.63 -14.28 7.43
C ILE A 22 -2.85 -12.98 7.61
N TYR A 23 -1.52 -13.08 7.61
CA TYR A 23 -0.67 -11.91 7.56
C TYR A 23 -0.64 -11.40 6.12
N HIS A 24 -1.16 -10.19 5.92
CA HIS A 24 -0.99 -9.49 4.66
C HIS A 24 0.37 -8.80 4.68
N GLU A 25 1.15 -8.97 3.62
CA GLU A 25 2.37 -8.20 3.42
C GLU A 25 2.00 -6.72 3.27
N VAL A 26 2.28 -5.93 4.30
CA VAL A 26 2.14 -4.47 4.23
C VAL A 26 3.41 -3.94 3.59
N LYS A 27 3.34 -3.59 2.31
CA LYS A 27 4.44 -2.91 1.61
C LYS A 27 4.64 -1.54 2.25
N VAL A 28 5.73 -1.38 3.00
CA VAL A 28 6.16 -0.08 3.51
C VAL A 28 6.71 0.70 2.32
N PRO A 29 6.25 1.94 2.06
CA PRO A 29 6.84 2.74 1.00
C PRO A 29 8.34 2.90 1.28
N ILE A 30 9.17 2.33 0.41
CA ILE A 30 10.61 2.56 0.46
C ILE A 30 10.84 4.06 0.32
N LYS A 31 11.69 4.62 1.18
CA LYS A 31 12.05 6.03 1.09
C LYS A 31 12.68 6.23 -0.30
N CYS A 32 12.08 7.09 -1.11
CA CYS A 32 12.70 7.56 -2.34
C CYS A 32 13.54 8.78 -1.95
N ASP A 33 14.84 8.73 -2.22
CA ASP A 33 15.79 9.80 -1.88
C ASP A 33 15.67 10.95 -2.90
N ILE A 34 14.49 11.57 -2.97
CA ILE A 34 14.19 12.72 -3.83
C ILE A 34 13.59 13.86 -3.00
N GLU A 35 13.91 15.09 -3.40
CA GLU A 35 13.31 16.28 -2.81
C GLU A 35 11.88 16.44 -3.33
N ILE A 36 10.91 16.58 -2.42
CA ILE A 36 9.51 16.74 -2.81
C ILE A 36 9.31 18.15 -3.37
N PRO A 37 8.90 18.31 -4.65
CA PRO A 37 8.71 19.63 -5.23
C PRO A 37 7.55 20.36 -4.55
N SER A 38 7.68 21.67 -4.38
CA SER A 38 6.62 22.52 -3.84
C SER A 38 5.51 22.70 -4.88
N ARG A 39 4.26 22.42 -4.49
CA ARG A 39 3.10 22.66 -5.35
C ARG A 39 2.96 24.16 -5.66
N PRO A 40 2.76 24.55 -6.93
CA PRO A 40 2.54 25.95 -7.28
C PRO A 40 1.25 26.49 -6.65
N SER A 41 1.29 27.75 -6.19
CA SER A 41 0.16 28.42 -5.55
C SER A 41 -0.94 28.78 -6.55
N GLU A 42 -2.21 28.66 -6.15
CA GLU A 42 -3.38 29.00 -6.99
C GLU A 42 -3.55 30.50 -7.29
N HIS A 43 -2.75 31.38 -6.68
CA HIS A 43 -2.91 32.84 -6.78
C HIS A 43 -2.22 33.50 -7.99
N LEU A 44 -1.77 32.73 -8.98
CA LEU A 44 -1.15 33.26 -10.21
C LEU A 44 -2.19 33.51 -11.31
N GLU A 45 -1.84 34.35 -12.29
CA GLU A 45 -2.63 34.47 -13.53
C GLU A 45 -2.78 33.09 -14.20
N THR A 46 -3.96 32.82 -14.76
CA THR A 46 -4.38 31.48 -15.20
C THR A 46 -3.39 30.80 -16.16
N LEU A 47 -2.76 31.57 -17.05
CA LEU A 47 -1.79 31.06 -18.01
C LEU A 47 -0.45 30.71 -17.36
N GLU A 48 0.02 31.53 -16.42
CA GLU A 48 1.28 31.30 -15.70
C GLU A 48 1.14 30.14 -14.72
N TYR A 49 -0.02 30.04 -14.05
CA TYR A 49 -0.36 28.90 -13.21
C TYR A 49 -0.40 27.60 -14.01
N LEU A 50 -1.01 27.58 -15.20
CA LEU A 50 -1.05 26.38 -16.03
C LEU A 50 0.36 25.91 -16.43
N ARG A 51 1.24 26.85 -16.81
CA ARG A 51 2.64 26.52 -17.12
C ARG A 51 3.37 25.93 -15.91
N ALA A 52 3.24 26.55 -14.75
CA ALA A 52 3.85 26.06 -13.51
C ALA A 52 3.32 24.66 -13.14
N LEU A 53 2.03 24.42 -13.35
CA LEU A 53 1.39 23.14 -13.07
C LEU A 53 1.89 22.04 -14.01
N LEU A 54 2.04 22.34 -15.30
CA LEU A 54 2.57 21.39 -16.28
C LEU A 54 4.01 20.97 -15.96
N ILE A 55 4.86 21.94 -15.58
CA ILE A 55 6.23 21.68 -15.15
C ILE A 55 6.24 20.81 -13.88
N TYR A 56 5.39 21.14 -12.90
CA TYR A 56 5.25 20.37 -11.66
C TYR A 56 4.86 18.90 -11.94
N ILE A 57 3.93 18.67 -12.88
CA ILE A 57 3.52 17.32 -13.27
C ILE A 57 4.65 16.57 -13.97
N GLU A 58 5.40 17.22 -14.86
CA GLU A 58 6.52 16.57 -15.56
C GLU A 58 7.63 16.13 -14.58
N ILE A 59 7.92 16.95 -13.57
CA ILE A 59 8.85 16.59 -12.48
C ILE A 59 8.33 15.36 -11.74
N LEU A 60 7.05 15.37 -11.32
CA LEU A 60 6.43 14.24 -10.62
C LEU A 60 6.46 12.95 -11.45
N GLU A 61 6.20 13.02 -12.76
CA GLU A 61 6.27 11.84 -13.62
C GLU A 61 7.69 11.27 -13.72
N ASN A 62 8.69 12.14 -13.78
CA ASN A 62 10.08 11.73 -13.87
C ASN A 62 10.58 11.12 -12.54
N ASP A 63 10.22 11.75 -11.43
CA ASP A 63 10.51 11.27 -10.08
C ASP A 63 9.83 9.94 -9.80
N LEU A 64 8.56 9.79 -10.20
CA LEU A 64 7.85 8.52 -10.08
C LEU A 64 8.52 7.42 -10.91
N LYS A 65 8.96 7.72 -12.14
CA LYS A 65 9.74 6.76 -12.96
C LYS A 65 11.05 6.38 -12.27
N PHE A 66 11.72 7.31 -11.61
CA PHE A 66 12.93 7.02 -10.84
C PHE A 66 12.64 6.12 -9.62
N CYS A 67 11.65 6.50 -8.80
CA CYS A 67 11.29 5.76 -7.59
C CYS A 67 10.78 4.35 -7.87
N THR A 68 10.10 4.15 -9.00
CA THR A 68 9.51 2.85 -9.37
C THR A 68 10.47 1.94 -10.15
N LYS A 69 11.54 2.47 -10.76
CA LYS A 69 12.51 1.69 -11.54
C LYS A 69 13.31 0.67 -10.70
N LYS A 70 13.33 0.79 -9.38
CA LYS A 70 14.18 -0.03 -8.49
C LYS A 70 13.39 -0.85 -7.46
N HIS A 71 12.34 -1.52 -7.88
CA HIS A 71 11.70 -2.53 -7.04
C HIS A 71 11.25 -3.76 -7.82
N ASN A 72 12.22 -4.51 -8.34
CA ASN A 72 12.08 -5.94 -8.55
C ASN A 72 13.00 -6.60 -7.50
N PRO A 73 12.47 -7.29 -6.48
CA PRO A 73 13.29 -8.14 -5.63
C PRO A 73 13.97 -9.25 -6.43
#